data_AF-A0A496QFH2-F1
#
_entry.id   AF-A0A496QFH2-F1
#
_cell.length_a   1.000
_cell.length_b   1.000
_cell.length_c   1.000
_cell.angle_alpha   90.00
_cell.angle_beta   90.00
_cell.angle_gamma   90.00
#
_symmetry.space_group_name_H-M   'P 1'
#
loop_
_entity.id
_entity.type
_entity.pdbx_description
1 polymer ?
#
loop_
_entity_poly.entity_id
_entity_poly.type
_entity_poly.pdbx_seq_one_letter_code
_entity_poly.pdbx_strand_id
1 'polypeptide(L)'
;MKTVIIVYSTILLGILGLTSGLFLAFAASKFAVKEDPRVKLVEAALPGINCGACGFPGCSGFAKAYADGKVPKEGCIPGRRSGVPEKLEAITKTSQEKILAIWKESGEDAEKALQKLLSATGAPPKPVPKKPVRPSPDEVAKYKGMLKDNELASLIYGALPNIDCGLCGHPGCAAFALKLAASEEKPEKCVPGMRQNVPEKVAKIKKMSSNEIKKMLEETAGDPKKIKEKLGG
;
A
#
# COMPACT_ATOMS: atom_id res chain seq x y z
N MET A 1 29.93 39.71 -17.60
CA MET A 1 29.78 39.55 -16.13
C MET A 1 28.75 38.48 -15.75
N LYS A 2 27.50 38.51 -16.27
CA LYS A 2 26.46 37.52 -15.90
C LYS A 2 26.83 36.05 -16.17
N THR A 3 27.40 35.75 -17.34
CA THR A 3 27.81 34.37 -17.71
C THR A 3 28.92 33.82 -16.82
N VAL A 4 29.88 34.66 -16.44
CA VAL A 4 31.00 34.29 -15.57
C VAL A 4 30.52 33.90 -14.17
N ILE A 5 29.55 34.65 -13.61
CA ILE A 5 28.93 34.35 -12.32
C ILE A 5 28.19 33.00 -12.35
N ILE A 6 27.47 32.71 -13.44
CA ILE A 6 26.74 31.44 -13.61
C ILE A 6 27.72 30.26 -13.65
N VAL A 7 28.81 30.38 -14.41
CA VAL A 7 29.83 29.34 -14.52
C VAL A 7 30.49 29.07 -13.16
N TYR A 8 30.91 30.12 -12.44
CA TYR A 8 31.53 29.92 -11.11
C TYR A 8 30.57 29.34 -10.08
N SER A 9 29.30 29.79 -10.06
CA SER A 9 28.29 29.24 -9.16
C SER A 9 28.03 27.75 -9.44
N THR A 10 28.02 27.36 -10.71
CA THR A 10 27.81 25.97 -11.13
C THR A 10 28.99 25.09 -10.72
N ILE A 11 30.22 25.56 -10.93
CA ILE A 11 31.45 24.84 -10.54
C ILE A 11 31.50 24.69 -9.01
N LEU A 12 31.19 25.75 -8.26
CA LEU A 12 31.19 25.73 -6.80
C LEU A 12 30.19 24.69 -6.27
N LEU A 13 28.95 24.72 -6.75
CA LEU A 13 27.93 23.74 -6.35
C LEU A 13 28.29 22.32 -6.77
N GLY A 14 28.93 22.14 -7.93
CA GLY A 14 29.42 20.84 -8.39
C GLY A 14 30.50 20.27 -7.45
N ILE A 15 31.48 21.09 -7.07
CA ILE A 15 32.54 20.68 -6.12
C ILE A 15 31.93 20.36 -4.75
N LEU A 16 31.01 21.18 -4.26
CA LEU A 16 30.39 20.99 -2.95
C LEU A 16 29.51 19.73 -2.93
N GLY A 17 28.77 19.45 -4.01
CA GLY A 17 28.01 18.23 -4.18
C GLY A 17 28.91 16.98 -4.26
N LEU A 18 30.00 17.04 -5.04
CA LEU A 18 30.94 15.93 -5.18
C LEU A 18 31.65 15.61 -3.85
N THR A 19 32.16 16.64 -3.18
CA THR A 19 32.86 16.50 -1.89
C THR A 19 31.91 15.98 -0.81
N SER A 20 30.69 16.51 -0.72
CA SER A 20 29.67 16.03 0.23
C SER A 20 29.26 14.58 -0.07
N GLY A 21 29.09 14.23 -1.34
CA GLY A 21 28.75 12.87 -1.76
C GLY A 21 29.83 11.85 -1.40
N LEU A 22 31.11 12.17 -1.68
CA LEU A 22 32.24 11.33 -1.31
C LEU A 22 32.38 11.18 0.21
N PHE A 23 32.20 12.27 0.95
CA PHE A 23 32.25 12.25 2.40
C PHE A 23 31.14 11.36 2.99
N LEU A 24 29.90 11.47 2.49
CA LEU A 24 28.78 10.63 2.91
C LEU A 24 29.00 9.15 2.55
N ALA A 25 29.55 8.85 1.36
CA ALA A 25 29.85 7.48 0.95
C ALA A 25 30.93 6.83 1.85
N PHE A 26 31.98 7.60 2.19
CA PHE A 26 33.00 7.18 3.14
C PHE A 26 32.41 6.95 4.54
N ALA A 27 31.60 7.88 5.04
CA ALA A 27 30.95 7.76 6.33
C ALA A 27 30.01 6.54 6.37
N ALA A 28 29.19 6.33 5.34
CA ALA A 28 28.29 5.19 5.24
C ALA A 28 29.04 3.85 5.27
N SER A 29 30.20 3.77 4.60
CA SER A 29 31.02 2.55 4.58
C SER A 29 31.75 2.33 5.91
N LYS A 30 32.28 3.41 6.51
CA LYS A 30 33.08 3.31 7.73
C LYS A 30 32.23 3.08 8.98
N PHE A 31 31.02 3.65 9.02
CA PHE A 31 30.07 3.53 10.13
C PHE A 31 28.95 2.54 9.82
N ALA A 32 29.14 1.64 8.84
CA ALA A 32 28.19 0.57 8.55
C ALA A 32 28.02 -0.32 9.79
N VAL A 33 26.90 -0.13 10.49
CA VAL A 33 26.54 -0.97 11.64
C VAL A 33 26.06 -2.31 11.10
N LYS A 34 26.62 -3.41 11.59
CA LYS A 34 26.06 -4.75 11.36
C LYS A 34 24.71 -4.82 12.07
N GLU A 35 23.64 -4.56 11.33
CA GLU A 35 22.28 -4.72 11.83
C GLU A 35 21.99 -6.22 12.03
N ASP A 36 21.32 -6.57 13.14
CA ASP A 36 20.81 -7.92 13.34
C ASP A 36 19.85 -8.26 12.19
N PRO A 37 20.09 -9.32 11.40
CA PRO A 37 19.22 -9.74 10.32
C PRO A 37 17.77 -9.96 10.74
N ARG A 38 17.52 -10.23 12.03
CA ARG A 38 16.16 -10.29 12.59
C ARG A 38 15.38 -9.01 12.35
N VAL A 39 16.00 -7.84 12.48
CA VAL A 39 15.34 -6.55 12.26
C VAL A 39 14.86 -6.45 10.81
N LYS A 40 15.70 -6.83 9.85
CA LYS A 40 15.34 -6.84 8.43
C LYS A 40 14.23 -7.85 8.11
N LEU A 41 14.29 -9.05 8.70
CA LEU A 41 13.24 -10.07 8.55
C LEU A 41 11.90 -9.61 9.13
N VAL A 42 11.93 -9.01 10.32
CA VAL A 42 10.74 -8.44 10.97
C VAL A 42 10.17 -7.34 10.10
N GLU A 43 11.00 -6.42 9.60
CA GLU A 43 10.57 -5.33 8.73
C GLU A 43 9.93 -5.86 7.43
N ALA A 44 10.52 -6.88 6.80
CA ALA A 44 9.97 -7.54 5.61
C ALA A 44 8.64 -8.25 5.87
N ALA A 45 8.39 -8.70 7.11
CA ALA A 45 7.12 -9.29 7.50
C ALA A 45 5.99 -8.26 7.66
N LEU A 46 6.32 -6.96 7.77
CA LEU A 46 5.34 -5.88 7.96
C LEU A 46 4.72 -5.42 6.63
N PRO A 47 3.57 -4.70 6.68
CA PRO A 47 2.93 -4.16 5.48
C PRO A 47 3.75 -3.12 4.73
N GLY A 48 4.74 -2.48 5.37
CA GLY A 48 5.60 -1.46 4.75
C GLY A 48 4.93 -0.10 4.50
N ILE A 49 3.75 0.15 5.08
CA ILE A 49 2.98 1.38 4.81
C ILE A 49 3.40 2.59 5.66
N ASN A 50 4.30 2.41 6.62
CA ASN A 50 4.84 3.49 7.48
C ASN A 50 3.79 4.42 8.10
N CYS A 51 2.64 3.86 8.52
CA CYS A 51 1.48 4.65 8.96
C CYS A 51 1.58 5.25 10.38
N GLY A 52 2.58 4.88 11.19
CA GLY A 52 2.74 5.38 12.56
C GLY A 52 1.71 4.89 13.60
N ALA A 53 0.71 4.10 13.21
CA ALA A 53 -0.37 3.66 14.12
C ALA A 53 0.10 2.85 15.35
N CYS A 54 1.31 2.29 15.30
CA CYS A 54 1.93 1.56 16.40
C CYS A 54 2.79 2.42 17.34
N GLY A 55 2.84 3.75 17.12
CA GLY A 55 3.65 4.68 17.92
C GLY A 55 5.12 4.81 17.49
N PHE A 56 5.54 4.13 16.41
CA PHE A 56 6.89 4.22 15.85
C PHE A 56 6.89 5.02 14.54
N PRO A 57 7.98 5.74 14.21
CA PRO A 57 8.07 6.60 13.03
C PRO A 57 7.97 5.84 11.68
N GLY A 58 8.08 4.51 11.69
CA GLY A 58 7.94 3.67 10.52
C GLY A 58 8.02 2.18 10.83
N CYS A 59 7.87 1.36 9.80
CA CYS A 59 7.98 -0.10 9.88
C CYS A 59 9.36 -0.54 10.41
N SER A 60 10.45 0.11 9.97
CA SER A 60 11.80 -0.16 10.48
C SER A 60 11.94 0.12 11.98
N GLY A 61 11.33 1.22 12.47
CA GLY A 61 11.33 1.57 13.89
C GLY A 61 10.58 0.54 14.74
N PHE A 62 9.41 0.09 14.27
CA PHE A 62 8.69 -1.02 14.90
C PHE A 62 9.51 -2.30 14.88
N ALA A 63 10.16 -2.61 13.75
CA ALA A 63 10.92 -3.83 13.58
C ALA A 63 12.08 -3.93 14.57
N LYS A 64 12.80 -2.82 14.76
CA LYS A 64 13.86 -2.71 15.77
C LYS A 64 13.31 -2.88 17.18
N ALA A 65 12.21 -2.20 17.52
CA ALA A 65 11.59 -2.32 18.83
C ALA A 65 11.08 -3.75 19.13
N TYR A 66 10.55 -4.45 18.12
CA TYR A 66 10.11 -5.84 18.26
C TYR A 66 11.30 -6.79 18.44
N ALA A 67 12.37 -6.61 17.65
CA ALA A 67 13.61 -7.38 17.81
C ALA A 67 14.26 -7.17 19.20
N ASP A 68 14.13 -5.96 19.75
CA ASP A 68 14.56 -5.62 21.12
C ASP A 68 13.61 -6.15 22.21
N GLY A 69 12.48 -6.80 21.86
CA GLY A 69 11.50 -7.31 22.82
C GLY A 69 10.64 -6.23 23.51
N LYS A 70 10.63 -4.99 22.99
CA LYS A 70 9.94 -3.84 23.60
C LYS A 70 8.46 -3.76 23.24
N VAL A 71 8.01 -4.53 22.24
CA VAL A 71 6.63 -4.51 21.76
C VAL A 71 6.12 -5.91 21.45
N PRO A 72 4.81 -6.17 21.62
CA PRO A 72 4.22 -7.47 21.32
C PRO A 72 4.05 -7.69 19.80
N LYS A 73 3.89 -8.94 19.39
CA LYS A 73 3.71 -9.35 17.98
C LYS A 73 2.42 -8.79 17.35
N GLU A 74 1.41 -8.47 18.16
CA GLU A 74 0.17 -7.79 17.76
C GLU A 74 0.32 -6.26 17.64
N GLY A 75 1.52 -5.71 17.88
CA GLY A 75 1.76 -4.27 17.88
C GLY A 75 1.53 -3.59 16.52
N CYS A 76 1.69 -4.31 15.40
CA CYS A 76 1.37 -3.81 14.08
C CYS A 76 -0.15 -3.86 13.81
N ILE A 77 -0.88 -2.81 14.18
CA ILE A 77 -2.35 -2.68 14.01
C ILE A 77 -2.83 -3.06 12.59
N PRO A 78 -2.29 -2.47 11.49
CA PRO A 78 -2.73 -2.83 10.13
C PRO A 78 -2.29 -4.23 9.71
N GLY A 79 -1.27 -4.80 10.36
CA GLY A 79 -0.72 -6.12 10.06
C GLY A 79 -1.47 -7.28 10.71
N ARG A 80 -2.27 -7.03 11.76
CA ARG A 80 -2.92 -8.10 12.57
C ARG A 80 -3.71 -9.10 11.73
N ARG A 81 -4.56 -8.61 10.83
CA ARG A 81 -5.41 -9.47 9.97
C ARG A 81 -4.66 -10.09 8.79
N SER A 82 -3.45 -9.59 8.50
CA SER A 82 -2.63 -9.98 7.36
C SER A 82 -1.59 -11.06 7.68
N GLY A 83 -1.70 -11.68 8.87
CA GLY A 83 -0.80 -12.74 9.31
C GLY A 83 0.55 -12.23 9.82
N VAL A 84 0.67 -10.96 10.19
CA VAL A 84 1.92 -10.40 10.72
C VAL A 84 2.30 -11.02 12.06
N PRO A 85 1.39 -11.15 13.06
CA PRO A 85 1.74 -11.74 14.36
C PRO A 85 2.38 -13.12 14.26
N GLU A 86 1.87 -13.98 13.37
CA GLU A 86 2.35 -15.35 13.14
C GLU A 86 3.74 -15.37 12.50
N LYS A 87 4.00 -14.46 11.55
CA LYS A 87 5.33 -14.30 10.95
C LYS A 87 6.35 -13.82 11.96
N LEU A 88 5.97 -12.84 12.79
CA LEU A 88 6.82 -12.30 13.84
C LEU A 88 7.15 -13.36 14.88
N GLU A 89 6.16 -14.18 15.25
CA GLU A 89 6.36 -15.32 16.14
C GLU A 89 7.30 -16.37 15.54
N ALA A 90 7.17 -16.69 14.24
CA ALA A 90 8.08 -17.61 13.56
C ALA A 90 9.54 -17.10 13.56
N ILE A 91 9.73 -15.79 13.34
CA ILE A 91 11.07 -15.18 13.40
C ILE A 91 11.63 -15.26 14.82
N THR A 92 10.85 -14.89 15.85
CA THR A 92 11.31 -14.91 17.25
C THR A 92 11.62 -16.32 17.76
N LYS A 93 10.87 -17.34 17.31
CA LYS A 93 11.13 -18.75 17.67
C LYS A 93 12.37 -19.34 16.99
N THR A 94 12.91 -18.68 15.96
CA THR A 94 14.07 -19.19 15.23
C THR A 94 15.37 -18.76 15.90
N SER A 95 16.30 -19.69 16.08
CA SER A 95 17.61 -19.40 16.68
C SER A 95 18.42 -18.42 15.82
N GLN A 96 19.30 -17.64 16.46
CA GLN A 96 20.10 -16.63 15.77
C GLN A 96 21.01 -17.22 14.70
N GLU A 97 21.59 -18.39 14.99
CA GLU A 97 22.45 -19.15 14.08
C GLU A 97 21.71 -19.54 12.80
N LYS A 98 20.48 -20.04 12.95
CA LYS A 98 19.63 -20.44 11.82
C LYS A 98 19.19 -19.22 11.00
N ILE A 99 18.87 -18.11 11.64
CA ILE A 99 18.57 -16.84 10.95
C ILE A 99 19.78 -16.36 10.15
N LEU A 100 20.98 -16.39 10.73
CA LEU A 100 22.21 -15.98 10.06
C LEU A 100 22.55 -16.88 8.86
N ALA A 101 22.34 -18.20 8.98
CA ALA A 101 22.51 -19.13 7.87
C ALA A 101 21.56 -18.81 6.72
N ILE A 102 20.26 -18.67 7.01
CA ILE A 102 19.24 -18.33 6.01
C ILE A 102 19.53 -16.97 5.37
N TRP A 103 19.96 -15.98 6.16
CA TRP A 103 20.30 -14.64 5.68
C TRP A 103 21.43 -14.69 4.64
N LYS A 104 22.52 -15.39 4.95
CA LYS A 104 23.66 -15.54 4.04
C LYS A 104 23.29 -16.30 2.77
N GLU A 105 22.55 -17.40 2.91
CA GLU A 105 22.08 -18.20 1.77
C GLU A 105 21.13 -17.44 0.85
N SER A 106 20.45 -16.42 1.38
CA SER A 106 19.53 -15.58 0.62
C SER A 106 20.20 -14.40 -0.07
N GLY A 107 21.54 -14.28 0.05
CA GLY A 107 22.29 -13.14 -0.49
C GLY A 107 22.01 -11.84 0.26
N GLU A 108 21.73 -11.93 1.57
CA GLU A 108 21.38 -10.79 2.43
C GLU A 108 20.10 -10.04 1.98
N ASP A 109 19.21 -10.75 1.27
CA ASP A 109 17.90 -10.26 0.84
C ASP A 109 16.82 -10.65 1.86
N ALA A 110 16.13 -9.65 2.41
CA ALA A 110 15.17 -9.84 3.48
C ALA A 110 13.90 -10.58 3.06
N GLU A 111 13.43 -10.39 1.81
CA GLU A 111 12.21 -11.04 1.32
C GLU A 111 12.46 -12.53 1.06
N LYS A 112 13.58 -12.86 0.41
CA LYS A 112 14.01 -14.25 0.17
C LYS A 112 14.29 -14.98 1.47
N ALA A 113 15.00 -14.33 2.40
CA ALA A 113 15.31 -14.90 3.71
C ALA A 113 14.03 -15.19 4.51
N LEU A 114 13.07 -14.26 4.49
CA LEU A 114 11.78 -14.45 5.16
C LEU A 114 10.98 -15.59 4.52
N GLN A 115 10.92 -15.66 3.20
CA GLN A 115 10.21 -16.72 2.49
C GLN A 115 10.80 -18.10 2.79
N LYS A 116 12.14 -18.20 2.84
CA LYS A 116 12.85 -19.45 3.17
C LYS A 116 12.61 -19.86 4.62
N LEU A 117 12.65 -18.91 5.56
CA LEU A 117 12.35 -19.14 6.97
C LEU A 117 10.92 -19.67 7.15
N LEU A 118 9.93 -19.01 6.55
CA LEU A 118 8.52 -19.40 6.71
C LEU A 118 8.25 -20.79 6.11
N SER A 119 8.80 -21.07 4.91
CA SER A 119 8.69 -22.39 4.28
C SER A 119 9.26 -23.54 5.13
N ALA A 120 10.28 -23.26 5.95
CA ALA A 120 10.90 -24.26 6.84
C ALA A 120 10.13 -24.53 8.14
N THR A 121 9.13 -23.70 8.49
CA THR A 121 8.38 -23.80 9.76
C THR A 121 7.06 -24.55 9.66
N GLY A 122 6.69 -25.07 8.48
CA GLY A 122 5.48 -25.88 8.29
C GLY A 122 4.15 -25.10 8.41
N ALA A 123 4.19 -23.81 8.77
CA ALA A 123 3.05 -22.93 8.62
C ALA A 123 2.88 -22.63 7.13
N PRO A 124 1.75 -22.99 6.48
CA PRO A 124 1.53 -22.54 5.12
C PRO A 124 1.55 -21.02 5.17
N PRO A 125 2.42 -20.33 4.41
CA PRO A 125 2.33 -18.89 4.33
C PRO A 125 0.94 -18.65 3.75
N LYS A 126 0.00 -18.13 4.55
CA LYS A 126 -1.10 -17.39 3.95
C LYS A 126 -0.38 -16.37 3.06
N PRO A 127 -0.54 -16.49 1.73
CA PRO A 127 0.30 -15.76 0.78
C PRO A 127 0.31 -14.32 1.26
N VAL A 128 1.51 -13.76 1.40
CA VAL A 128 1.67 -12.33 1.76
C VAL A 128 0.68 -11.61 0.87
N PRO A 129 -0.38 -10.98 1.42
CA PRO A 129 -1.34 -10.29 0.58
C PRO A 129 -0.50 -9.33 -0.25
N LYS A 130 -0.49 -9.51 -1.58
CA LYS A 130 0.31 -8.65 -2.46
C LYS A 130 -0.03 -7.23 -2.03
N LYS A 131 0.99 -6.47 -1.61
CA LYS A 131 0.82 -5.08 -1.14
C LYS A 131 -0.13 -4.41 -2.14
N PRO A 132 -1.26 -3.84 -1.72
CA PRO A 132 -2.16 -3.16 -2.65
C PRO A 132 -1.33 -2.09 -3.37
N VAL A 133 -1.01 -2.34 -4.63
CA VAL A 133 -0.22 -1.40 -5.41
C VAL A 133 -1.18 -0.30 -5.81
N ARG A 134 -0.84 0.95 -5.48
CA ARG A 134 -1.58 2.08 -6.01
C ARG A 134 -1.49 2.02 -7.54
N PRO A 135 -2.62 1.95 -8.25
CA PRO A 135 -2.61 1.89 -9.71
C PRO A 135 -1.95 3.13 -10.31
N SER A 136 -1.34 2.99 -11.49
CA SER A 136 -0.77 4.14 -12.18
C SER A 136 -1.89 5.08 -12.67
N PRO A 137 -1.61 6.40 -12.84
CA PRO A 137 -2.58 7.34 -13.40
C PRO A 137 -3.16 6.87 -14.75
N ASP A 138 -2.33 6.28 -15.60
CA ASP A 138 -2.74 5.76 -16.91
C ASP A 138 -3.71 4.58 -16.79
N GLU A 139 -3.45 3.68 -15.85
CA GLU A 139 -4.33 2.55 -15.59
C GLU A 139 -5.69 3.03 -15.07
N VAL A 140 -5.71 4.00 -14.16
CA VAL A 140 -6.94 4.63 -13.67
C VAL A 140 -7.72 5.29 -14.81
N ALA A 141 -7.04 6.03 -15.69
CA ALA A 141 -7.66 6.69 -16.84
C ALA A 141 -8.31 5.69 -17.81
N LYS A 142 -7.65 4.55 -18.07
CA LYS A 142 -8.19 3.46 -18.90
C LYS A 142 -9.56 3.00 -18.39
N TYR A 143 -9.67 2.65 -17.11
CA TYR A 143 -10.94 2.18 -16.54
C TYR A 143 -12.01 3.26 -16.44
N LYS A 144 -11.63 4.53 -16.21
CA LYS A 144 -12.57 5.66 -16.30
C LYS A 144 -13.14 5.81 -17.71
N GLY A 145 -12.32 5.57 -18.74
CA GLY A 145 -12.79 5.54 -20.14
C GLY A 145 -13.89 4.50 -20.37
N MET A 146 -13.74 3.31 -19.80
CA MET A 146 -14.69 2.20 -19.92
C MET A 146 -16.05 2.47 -19.22
N LEU A 147 -16.14 3.47 -18.35
CA LEU A 147 -17.41 3.84 -17.72
C LEU A 147 -18.41 4.44 -18.72
N LYS A 148 -17.91 5.06 -19.80
CA LYS A 148 -18.76 5.69 -20.83
C LYS A 148 -19.73 4.69 -21.49
N ASP A 149 -19.32 3.43 -21.54
CA ASP A 149 -20.10 2.36 -22.17
C ASP A 149 -21.02 1.65 -21.17
N ASN A 150 -21.04 2.06 -19.90
CA ASN A 150 -21.82 1.41 -18.85
C ASN A 150 -22.38 2.42 -17.83
N GLU A 151 -23.65 2.78 -18.02
CA GLU A 151 -24.38 3.76 -17.20
C GLU A 151 -24.52 3.30 -15.74
N LEU A 152 -24.79 2.01 -15.51
CA LEU A 152 -24.89 1.45 -14.16
C LEU A 152 -23.53 1.56 -13.43
N ALA A 153 -22.44 1.19 -14.10
CA ALA A 153 -21.10 1.31 -13.54
C ALA A 153 -20.70 2.78 -13.33
N SER A 154 -21.09 3.68 -14.22
CA SER A 154 -20.89 5.12 -14.06
C SER A 154 -21.57 5.66 -12.80
N LEU A 155 -22.81 5.25 -12.55
CA LEU A 155 -23.55 5.68 -11.37
C LEU A 155 -22.99 5.07 -10.08
N ILE A 156 -22.64 3.77 -10.12
CA ILE A 156 -21.94 3.09 -9.00
C ILE A 156 -20.61 3.78 -8.70
N TYR A 157 -19.84 4.15 -9.73
CA TYR A 157 -18.58 4.88 -9.58
C TYR A 157 -18.77 6.21 -8.86
N GLY A 158 -19.83 6.95 -9.18
CA GLY A 158 -20.21 8.18 -8.48
C GLY A 158 -20.47 7.97 -6.99
N ALA A 159 -21.01 6.82 -6.60
CA ALA A 159 -21.25 6.47 -5.19
C ALA A 159 -19.98 6.08 -4.41
N LEU A 160 -18.88 5.72 -5.08
CA LEU A 160 -17.64 5.28 -4.42
C LEU A 160 -16.83 6.45 -3.83
N PRO A 161 -15.84 6.20 -2.95
CA PRO A 161 -15.00 7.27 -2.38
C PRO A 161 -14.16 8.06 -3.39
N ASN A 162 -13.90 7.52 -4.58
CA ASN A 162 -13.12 8.18 -5.65
C ASN A 162 -11.66 8.52 -5.25
N ILE A 163 -11.03 7.67 -4.42
CA ILE A 163 -9.65 7.85 -3.93
C ILE A 163 -8.61 6.94 -4.61
N ASP A 164 -9.05 6.01 -5.46
CA ASP A 164 -8.20 5.10 -6.25
C ASP A 164 -7.10 4.37 -5.44
N CYS A 165 -7.40 3.99 -4.19
CA CYS A 165 -6.42 3.44 -3.25
C CYS A 165 -5.98 1.98 -3.50
N GLY A 166 -6.71 1.22 -4.32
CA GLY A 166 -6.40 -0.17 -4.63
C GLY A 166 -6.66 -1.19 -3.52
N LEU A 167 -7.15 -0.79 -2.34
CA LEU A 167 -7.36 -1.68 -1.18
C LEU A 167 -8.33 -2.83 -1.45
N CYS A 168 -9.28 -2.65 -2.37
CA CYS A 168 -10.22 -3.71 -2.77
C CYS A 168 -9.61 -4.73 -3.75
N GLY A 169 -8.34 -4.56 -4.15
CA GLY A 169 -7.65 -5.42 -5.11
C GLY A 169 -7.93 -5.08 -6.59
N HIS A 170 -8.59 -3.96 -6.86
CA HIS A 170 -8.86 -3.49 -8.22
C HIS A 170 -8.10 -2.18 -8.52
N PRO A 171 -7.70 -1.98 -9.79
CA PRO A 171 -6.97 -0.79 -10.23
C PRO A 171 -7.88 0.44 -10.31
N GLY A 172 -8.19 1.00 -9.15
CA GLY A 172 -8.98 2.22 -8.99
C GLY A 172 -10.48 1.98 -8.76
N CYS A 173 -11.18 3.06 -8.43
CA CYS A 173 -12.61 3.04 -8.16
C CYS A 173 -13.43 2.71 -9.42
N ALA A 174 -12.99 3.14 -10.61
CA ALA A 174 -13.70 2.85 -11.87
C ALA A 174 -13.69 1.35 -12.20
N ALA A 175 -12.54 0.69 -12.06
CA ALA A 175 -12.42 -0.75 -12.24
C ALA A 175 -13.31 -1.53 -11.26
N PHE A 176 -13.33 -1.08 -9.99
CA PHE A 176 -14.19 -1.68 -8.98
C PHE A 176 -15.68 -1.49 -9.28
N ALA A 177 -16.08 -0.30 -9.75
CA ALA A 177 -17.46 -0.01 -10.13
C ALA A 177 -17.97 -0.91 -11.27
N LEU A 178 -17.14 -1.16 -12.28
CA LEU A 178 -17.45 -2.11 -13.37
C LEU A 178 -17.71 -3.51 -12.81
N LYS A 179 -16.89 -3.98 -11.86
CA LYS A 179 -17.06 -5.30 -11.23
C LYS A 179 -18.30 -5.39 -10.34
N LEU A 180 -18.63 -4.31 -9.63
CA LEU A 180 -19.88 -4.21 -8.88
C LEU A 180 -21.10 -4.23 -9.82
N ALA A 181 -21.05 -3.51 -10.95
CA ALA A 181 -22.10 -3.51 -11.96
C ALA A 181 -22.30 -4.91 -12.57
N ALA A 182 -21.21 -5.63 -12.85
CA ALA A 182 -21.22 -7.02 -13.31
C ALA A 182 -21.62 -8.03 -12.23
N SER A 183 -21.81 -7.60 -10.98
CA SER A 183 -22.07 -8.46 -9.81
C SER A 183 -21.00 -9.55 -9.57
N GLU A 184 -19.78 -9.33 -10.05
CA GLU A 184 -18.62 -10.20 -9.82
C GLU A 184 -17.96 -9.93 -8.46
N GLU A 185 -18.34 -8.84 -7.79
CA GLU A 185 -17.72 -8.40 -6.54
C GLU A 185 -18.75 -7.76 -5.61
N LYS A 186 -18.41 -7.71 -4.31
CA LYS A 186 -19.30 -7.17 -3.28
C LYS A 186 -18.84 -5.80 -2.76
N PRO A 187 -19.76 -4.87 -2.46
CA PRO A 187 -19.40 -3.49 -2.07
C PRO A 187 -18.68 -3.41 -0.72
N GLU A 188 -18.83 -4.40 0.16
CA GLU A 188 -18.18 -4.46 1.48
C GLU A 188 -16.64 -4.56 1.38
N LYS A 189 -16.11 -4.96 0.22
CA LYS A 189 -14.67 -4.98 -0.04
C LYS A 189 -14.07 -3.57 -0.11
N CYS A 190 -14.89 -2.53 -0.24
CA CYS A 190 -14.45 -1.14 -0.20
C CYS A 190 -14.26 -0.66 1.24
N VAL A 191 -13.11 -0.95 1.85
CA VAL A 191 -12.80 -0.55 3.24
C VAL A 191 -13.06 0.95 3.52
N PRO A 192 -12.62 1.91 2.68
CA PRO A 192 -12.93 3.32 2.89
C PRO A 192 -14.41 3.67 2.67
N GLY A 193 -15.10 2.90 1.81
CA GLY A 193 -16.50 3.07 1.47
C GLY A 193 -17.48 2.66 2.57
N MET A 194 -17.05 1.80 3.50
CA MET A 194 -17.89 1.37 4.63
C MET A 194 -18.35 2.55 5.49
N ARG A 195 -17.50 3.57 5.70
CA ARG A 195 -17.88 4.79 6.44
C ARG A 195 -18.79 5.74 5.66
N GLN A 196 -18.95 5.52 4.36
CA GLN A 196 -19.76 6.34 3.45
C GLN A 196 -21.06 5.63 3.02
N ASN A 197 -21.43 4.53 3.69
CA ASN A 197 -22.57 3.69 3.35
C ASN A 197 -22.59 3.24 1.88
N VAL A 198 -21.40 2.89 1.35
CA VAL A 198 -21.27 2.41 -0.03
C VAL A 198 -22.11 1.16 -0.30
N PRO A 199 -22.16 0.13 0.57
CA PRO A 199 -23.01 -1.03 0.36
C PRO A 199 -24.49 -0.68 0.17
N GLU A 200 -25.02 0.22 1.00
CA GLU A 200 -26.40 0.68 0.94
C GLU A 200 -26.66 1.49 -0.32
N LYS A 201 -25.75 2.40 -0.68
CA LYS A 201 -25.84 3.21 -1.91
C LYS A 201 -25.81 2.34 -3.16
N VAL A 202 -24.92 1.35 -3.22
CA VAL A 202 -24.83 0.40 -4.34
C VAL A 202 -26.08 -0.48 -4.42
N ALA A 203 -26.59 -0.95 -3.29
CA ALA A 203 -27.84 -1.72 -3.25
C ALA A 203 -29.04 -0.90 -3.73
N LYS A 204 -29.11 0.38 -3.38
CA LYS A 204 -30.12 1.32 -3.89
C LYS A 204 -30.01 1.49 -5.41
N ILE A 205 -28.80 1.71 -5.93
CA ILE A 205 -28.55 1.85 -7.36
C ILE A 205 -28.95 0.59 -8.14
N LYS A 206 -28.60 -0.60 -7.63
CA LYS A 206 -28.95 -1.88 -8.30
C LYS A 206 -30.46 -2.15 -8.39
N LYS A 207 -31.27 -1.48 -7.57
CA LYS A 207 -32.74 -1.58 -7.62
C LYS A 207 -33.38 -0.56 -8.57
N MET A 208 -32.62 0.41 -9.08
CA MET A 208 -33.11 1.41 -10.02
C MET A 208 -33.27 0.82 -11.42
N SER A 209 -34.28 1.28 -12.14
CA SER A 209 -34.46 1.00 -13.56
C SER A 209 -33.44 1.77 -14.40
N SER A 210 -33.16 1.29 -15.62
CA SER A 210 -32.22 1.95 -16.54
C SER A 210 -32.57 3.41 -16.82
N ASN A 211 -33.86 3.76 -16.85
CA ASN A 211 -34.31 5.14 -17.08
C ASN A 211 -34.01 6.05 -15.89
N GLU A 212 -34.16 5.56 -14.66
CA GLU A 212 -33.82 6.33 -13.46
C GLU A 212 -32.31 6.57 -13.35
N ILE A 213 -31.50 5.59 -13.75
CA ILE A 213 -30.04 5.70 -13.79
C ILE A 213 -29.62 6.80 -14.78
N LYS A 214 -30.15 6.76 -16.01
CA LYS A 214 -29.88 7.79 -17.04
C LYS A 214 -30.24 9.19 -16.56
N LYS A 215 -31.45 9.35 -16.02
CA LYS A 215 -31.93 10.62 -15.48
C LYS A 215 -31.01 11.15 -14.37
N MET A 216 -30.58 10.28 -13.45
CA MET A 216 -29.69 10.69 -12.37
C MET A 216 -28.32 11.12 -12.88
N LEU A 217 -27.77 10.43 -13.89
CA LEU A 217 -26.50 10.80 -14.51
C LEU A 217 -26.59 12.14 -15.25
N GLU A 218 -27.68 12.39 -15.99
CA GLU A 218 -27.93 13.66 -16.66
C GLU A 218 -28.03 14.83 -15.67
N GLU A 219 -28.86 14.68 -14.63
CA GLU A 219 -29.07 15.74 -13.64
C GLU A 219 -27.79 16.06 -12.82
N THR A 220 -26.89 15.09 -12.68
CA THR A 220 -25.63 15.27 -11.94
C THR A 220 -24.45 15.58 -12.84
N ALA A 221 -24.62 15.53 -14.17
CA ALA A 221 -23.54 15.53 -15.16
C ALA A 221 -22.44 14.49 -14.85
N GLY A 222 -22.80 13.37 -14.21
CA GLY A 222 -21.86 12.34 -13.77
C GLY A 222 -20.93 12.76 -12.62
N ASP A 223 -21.16 13.90 -11.97
CA ASP A 223 -20.31 14.38 -10.87
C ASP A 223 -20.47 13.51 -9.60
N PRO A 224 -19.39 12.89 -9.08
CA PRO A 224 -19.48 12.01 -7.92
C PRO A 224 -19.99 12.69 -6.64
N LYS A 225 -19.74 13.98 -6.43
CA LYS A 225 -20.23 14.68 -5.22
C LYS A 225 -21.74 14.84 -5.28
N LYS A 226 -22.26 15.32 -6.41
CA LYS A 226 -23.71 15.49 -6.63
C LYS A 226 -24.46 14.16 -6.57
N ILE A 227 -23.87 13.09 -7.11
CA ILE A 227 -24.42 11.74 -7.03
C ILE A 227 -24.54 11.28 -5.57
N LYS A 228 -23.49 11.46 -4.76
CA LYS A 228 -23.52 11.08 -3.34
C LYS A 228 -24.57 11.84 -2.54
N GLU A 229 -24.70 13.15 -2.78
CA GLU A 229 -25.72 13.98 -2.13
C GLU A 229 -27.13 13.43 -2.42
N LYS A 230 -27.43 13.11 -3.69
CA LYS A 230 -28.74 12.53 -4.09
C LYS A 230 -28.98 11.13 -3.54
N LEU A 231 -27.92 10.36 -3.31
CA LEU A 231 -28.02 9.01 -2.75
C LEU A 231 -28.13 9.00 -1.21
N GLY A 232 -28.15 10.17 -0.57
CA GLY A 232 -28.22 10.34 0.87
C GLY A 232 -26.83 10.38 1.48
N GLY A 233 -26.21 11.58 1.40
CA GLY A 233 -24.86 11.90 1.86
C GLY A 233 -24.36 11.04 3.02
#